data_AF-H7FTC4-F1
#
_entry.id   AF-H7FTC4-F1
#
_cell.length_a   1.000
_cell.length_b   1.000
_cell.length_c   1.000
_cell.angle_alpha   90.00
_cell.angle_beta   90.00
_cell.angle_gamma   90.00
#
_symmetry.space_group_name_H-M   'P 1'
#
loop_
_entity.id
_entity.type
_entity.pdbx_description
1 polymer ?
#
loop_
_entity_poly.entity_id
_entity_poly.type
_entity_poly.pdbx_seq_one_letter_code
_entity_poly.pdbx_strand_id
1 'polypeptide(L)'
;MKSEWIANYDDNLITITNNWFTGEKLFINDKLQDEQLNFITPSKMSGILTDKKGDRLHVKTNISGFFKVSCRLFVNHKKVNLKQVL
;
A
#
# COMPACT_ATOMS: atom_id res chain seq x y z
N MET A 1 -3.75 16.57 -2.40
CA MET A 1 -2.39 16.00 -2.35
C MET A 1 -2.45 14.65 -3.03
N LYS A 2 -1.44 14.32 -3.84
CA LYS A 2 -1.29 12.99 -4.43
C LYS A 2 0.06 12.44 -3.99
N SER A 3 0.09 11.19 -3.60
CA SER A 3 1.33 10.50 -3.29
C SER A 3 1.28 9.07 -3.77
N GLU A 4 2.44 8.55 -4.15
CA GLU A 4 2.56 7.18 -4.63
C GLU A 4 3.81 6.54 -4.03
N TRP A 5 3.65 5.33 -3.54
CA TRP A 5 4.73 4.52 -2.99
C TRP A 5 4.76 3.16 -3.67
N ILE A 6 5.98 2.69 -3.93
CA ILE A 6 6.23 1.38 -4.51
C ILE A 6 7.16 0.56 -3.62
N ALA A 7 6.97 -0.75 -3.64
CA ALA A 7 7.90 -1.74 -3.13
C ALA A 7 7.90 -2.98 -4.01
N ASN A 8 9.08 -3.57 -4.21
CA ASN A 8 9.19 -4.91 -4.75
C ASN A 8 9.36 -5.88 -3.59
N TYR A 9 8.51 -6.89 -3.52
CA TYR A 9 8.60 -7.96 -2.54
C TYR A 9 8.45 -9.29 -3.26
N ASP A 10 9.52 -10.07 -3.28
CA ASP A 10 9.52 -11.42 -3.87
C ASP A 10 8.93 -11.46 -5.29
N ASP A 11 9.48 -10.63 -6.18
CA ASP A 11 9.05 -10.38 -7.57
C ASP A 11 7.60 -9.86 -7.75
N ASN A 12 6.91 -9.54 -6.66
CA ASN A 12 5.63 -8.84 -6.71
C ASN A 12 5.82 -7.33 -6.57
N LEU A 13 5.20 -6.56 -7.47
CA LEU A 13 5.12 -5.11 -7.36
C LEU A 13 3.94 -4.73 -6.47
N ILE A 14 4.23 -4.03 -5.38
CA ILE A 14 3.23 -3.46 -4.49
C ILE A 14 3.19 -1.95 -4.75
N THR A 15 2.03 -1.45 -5.16
CA THR A 15 1.81 -0.02 -5.44
C THR A 15 0.74 0.52 -4.51
N ILE A 16 1.02 1.64 -3.87
CA ILE A 16 0.13 2.29 -2.92
C ILE A 16 -0.06 3.73 -3.36
N THR A 17 -1.30 4.12 -3.60
CA THR A 17 -1.62 5.48 -4.02
C THR A 17 -2.47 6.16 -2.98
N ASN A 18 -2.24 7.46 -2.75
CA ASN A 18 -3.14 8.35 -2.04
C ASN A 18 -3.54 9.49 -2.98
N ASN A 19 -4.83 9.78 -3.04
CA ASN A 19 -5.38 10.93 -3.72
C ASN A 19 -6.57 11.45 -2.92
N TRP A 20 -6.54 12.73 -2.53
CA TRP A 20 -7.64 13.35 -1.77
C TRP A 20 -9.01 13.30 -2.44
N PHE A 21 -9.11 13.16 -3.77
CA PHE A 21 -10.39 13.07 -4.48
C PHE A 21 -10.87 11.64 -4.71
N THR A 22 -9.94 10.70 -4.90
CA THR A 22 -10.25 9.31 -5.31
C THR A 22 -9.87 8.29 -4.26
N GLY A 23 -9.47 8.74 -3.07
CA GLY A 23 -9.10 7.90 -1.94
C GLY A 23 -7.69 7.30 -2.01
N GLU A 24 -7.44 6.39 -1.07
CA GLU A 24 -6.28 5.51 -1.06
C GLU A 24 -6.57 4.19 -1.76
N LYS A 25 -5.56 3.62 -2.41
CA LYS A 25 -5.65 2.31 -3.06
C LYS A 25 -4.39 1.49 -2.86
N LEU A 26 -4.56 0.18 -2.77
CA LEU A 26 -3.50 -0.82 -2.72
C LEU A 26 -3.59 -1.74 -3.94
N PHE A 27 -2.51 -1.84 -4.69
CA PHE A 27 -2.37 -2.74 -5.84
C PHE A 27 -1.24 -3.74 -5.61
N ILE A 28 -1.43 -4.96 -6.10
CA ILE A 28 -0.41 -6.00 -6.18
C ILE A 28 -0.39 -6.51 -7.62
N ASN A 29 0.74 -6.36 -8.31
CA ASN A 29 0.88 -6.66 -9.74
C ASN A 29 -0.27 -6.06 -10.57
N ASP A 30 -0.48 -4.75 -10.39
CA ASP A 30 -1.52 -3.93 -11.04
C ASP A 30 -2.98 -4.34 -10.75
N LYS A 31 -3.20 -5.32 -9.87
CA LYS A 31 -4.54 -5.72 -9.42
C LYS A 31 -4.91 -5.01 -8.13
N LEU A 32 -6.03 -4.27 -8.15
CA LEU A 32 -6.59 -3.62 -6.97
C LEU A 32 -6.92 -4.69 -5.93
N GLN A 33 -6.37 -4.53 -4.73
CA GLN A 33 -6.64 -5.42 -3.59
C GLN A 33 -7.67 -4.81 -2.64
N ASP A 34 -7.57 -3.50 -2.42
CA ASP A 34 -8.37 -2.76 -1.45
C ASP A 34 -8.27 -1.25 -1.73
N GLU A 35 -9.29 -0.51 -1.33
CA GLU A 35 -9.37 0.94 -1.45
C GLU A 35 -10.17 1.56 -0.30
N GLN A 36 -9.82 2.79 0.05
CA GLN A 36 -10.58 3.59 1.01
C GLN A 36 -10.83 4.97 0.44
N LEU A 37 -12.09 5.38 0.40
CA LEU A 37 -12.51 6.72 -0.01
C LEU A 37 -12.56 7.64 1.21
N ASN A 38 -11.48 7.68 1.98
CA ASN A 38 -11.42 8.48 3.19
C ASN A 38 -10.97 9.91 2.88
N PHE A 39 -11.79 10.89 3.23
CA PHE A 39 -11.40 12.32 3.20
C PHE A 39 -10.39 12.68 4.30
N ILE A 40 -10.23 11.84 5.32
CA ILE A 40 -9.40 12.12 6.50
C ILE A 40 -8.58 10.88 6.87
N THR A 41 -7.25 11.00 6.90
CA THR A 41 -6.35 9.96 7.41
C THR A 41 -6.58 9.73 8.91
N PRO A 42 -6.47 8.49 9.44
CA PRO A 42 -5.70 7.38 8.89
C PRO A 42 -6.49 6.39 8.04
N SER A 43 -5.87 5.91 6.96
CA SER A 43 -6.37 4.86 6.09
C SER A 43 -5.59 3.56 6.31
N LYS A 44 -6.29 2.43 6.22
CA LYS A 44 -5.73 1.09 6.41
C LYS A 44 -6.23 0.17 5.31
N MET A 45 -5.34 -0.27 4.42
CA MET A 45 -5.71 -1.18 3.34
C MET A 45 -5.00 -2.52 3.51
N SER A 46 -5.64 -3.59 3.05
CA SER A 46 -5.14 -4.95 3.13
C SER A 46 -5.16 -5.66 1.79
N GLY A 47 -4.30 -6.65 1.61
CA GLY A 47 -4.25 -7.42 0.39
C GLY A 47 -3.55 -8.75 0.62
N ILE A 48 -3.46 -9.55 -0.44
CA ILE A 48 -2.76 -10.83 -0.40
C ILE A 48 -1.84 -10.90 -1.63
N LEU A 49 -0.57 -11.20 -1.40
CA LEU A 49 0.35 -11.59 -2.47
C LEU A 49 0.72 -13.07 -2.33
N THR A 50 1.10 -13.68 -3.45
CA THR A 50 1.65 -15.03 -3.48
C THR A 50 3.15 -14.92 -3.68
N ASP A 51 3.91 -15.54 -2.79
CA ASP A 51 5.37 -15.57 -2.85
C ASP A 51 5.85 -16.62 -3.88
N LYS A 52 7.15 -16.69 -4.15
CA LYS A 52 7.77 -17.61 -5.11
C LYS A 52 7.61 -19.09 -4.72
N LYS A 53 7.31 -19.37 -3.46
CA LYS A 53 7.04 -20.72 -2.95
C LYS A 53 5.56 -21.11 -3.08
N GLY A 54 4.71 -20.16 -3.46
CA GLY A 54 3.26 -20.34 -3.53
C GLY A 54 2.54 -19.99 -2.23
N ASP A 55 3.24 -19.48 -1.22
CA ASP A 55 2.63 -19.12 0.06
C ASP A 55 1.85 -17.81 -0.06
N ARG A 56 0.67 -17.76 0.56
CA ARG A 56 -0.16 -16.55 0.61
C ARG A 56 0.31 -15.67 1.77
N LEU A 57 0.82 -14.49 1.45
CA LEU A 57 1.27 -13.51 2.43
C LEU A 57 0.28 -12.36 2.55
N HIS A 58 -0.08 -12.02 3.78
CA HIS A 58 -0.93 -10.88 4.07
C HIS A 58 -0.15 -9.58 3.93
N VAL A 59 -0.71 -8.66 3.15
CA VAL A 59 -0.22 -7.31 2.98
C VAL A 59 -1.10 -6.36 3.78
N LYS A 60 -0.49 -5.45 4.53
CA LYS A 60 -1.18 -4.38 5.24
C LYS A 60 -0.46 -3.06 5.04
N THR A 61 -1.23 -2.01 4.80
CA THR A 61 -0.74 -0.64 4.73
C THR A 61 -1.38 0.21 5.81
N ASN A 62 -0.67 1.25 6.24
CA ASN A 62 -1.27 2.33 7.03
C ASN A 62 -0.78 3.66 6.45
N ILE A 63 -1.72 4.52 6.09
CA ILE A 63 -1.46 5.87 5.60
C ILE A 63 -1.94 6.85 6.66
N SER A 64 -1.07 7.76 7.09
CA SER A 64 -1.42 8.82 8.04
C SER A 64 -0.62 10.10 7.82
N GLY A 65 -1.18 11.23 8.23
CA GLY A 65 -0.48 12.51 8.27
C GLY A 65 -1.36 13.67 7.82
N PHE A 66 -1.26 14.79 8.53
CA PHE A 66 -2.07 15.99 8.27
C PHE A 66 -1.36 16.98 7.32
N PHE A 67 -0.06 17.22 7.53
CA PHE A 67 0.75 18.12 6.68
C PHE A 67 1.66 17.39 5.69
N LYS A 68 2.16 16.20 6.07
CA LYS A 68 2.95 15.31 5.22
C LYS A 68 2.41 13.90 5.36
N VAL A 69 1.86 13.37 4.27
CA VAL A 69 1.32 12.00 4.25
C VAL A 69 2.49 11.01 4.31
N SER A 70 2.39 10.04 5.21
CA SER A 70 3.35 8.95 5.37
C SER A 70 2.65 7.61 5.18
N CYS A 71 3.32 6.69 4.50
CA CYS A 71 2.83 5.34 4.27
C CYS A 71 3.75 4.31 4.94
N ARG A 72 3.16 3.29 5.56
CA ARG A 72 3.89 2.13 6.12
C ARG A 72 3.31 0.85 5.55
N LEU A 73 4.18 -0.01 5.04
CA LEU A 73 3.84 -1.32 4.46
C LEU A 73 4.34 -2.45 5.36
N PHE A 74 3.51 -3.47 5.53
CA PHE A 74 3.85 -4.73 6.19
C PHE A 74 3.44 -5.91 5.32
N VAL A 75 4.31 -6.92 5.23
CA VAL A 75 4.03 -8.22 4.60
C VAL A 75 4.26 -9.29 5.66
N ASN A 76 3.23 -10.07 5.99
CA ASN A 76 3.24 -11.05 7.09
C ASN A 76 3.90 -10.51 8.38
N HIS A 77 3.42 -9.35 8.83
CA HIS A 77 3.90 -8.66 10.03
C HIS A 77 5.35 -8.13 9.97
N LYS A 78 6.05 -8.26 8.85
CA LYS A 78 7.37 -7.67 8.63
C LYS A 78 7.24 -6.34 7.90
N LYS A 79 7.84 -5.29 8.44
CA LYS A 79 7.86 -3.97 7.81
C LYS A 79 8.69 -4.02 6.53
N VAL A 80 8.17 -3.47 5.43
CA VAL A 80 8.85 -3.40 4.14
C VAL A 80 9.15 -1.93 3.81
N ASN A 81 10.33 -1.68 3.24
CA ASN A 81 10.72 -0.34 2.82
C ASN A 81 9.93 0.09 1.59
N LEU A 82 9.46 1.33 1.62
CA LEU A 82 8.75 1.96 0.52
C LEU A 82 9.64 3.02 -0.13
N LYS A 83 9.58 3.10 -1.44
CA LYS A 83 10.10 4.24 -2.20
C LYS A 83 8.92 5.14 -2.58
N GLN A 84 8.94 6.39 -2.13
CA GLN A 84 7.99 7.38 -2.64
C GLN A 84 8.42 7.82 -4.04
N VAL A 85 7.49 7.77 -5.00
CA VAL A 85 7.74 8.12 -6.40
C VAL A 85 6.89 9.30 -6.87
N LEU A 86 5.90 9.70 -6.07
CA LEU A 86 5.09 10.91 -6.26
C LEU A 86 4.70 11.51 -4.91
#